data_AF-A0A259RGB9-F1
#
_entry.id   AF-A0A259RGB9-F1
#
_cell.length_a   1.000
_cell.length_b   1.000
_cell.length_c   1.000
_cell.angle_alpha   90.00
_cell.angle_beta   90.00
_cell.angle_gamma   90.00
#
_symmetry.space_group_name_H-M   'P 1'
#
loop_
_entity.id
_entity.type
_entity.pdbx_description
1 polymer ?
#
loop_
_entity_poly.entity_id
_entity_poly.type
_entity_poly.pdbx_seq_one_letter_code
_entity_poly.pdbx_strand_id
1 'polypeptide(L)' 'MLSAHPELTWIDILYGIDGQRVMLQQVLQDGDRIDLCRPLQVDPMTARRLRAAASKPRR' A
#
# COMPACT_ATOMS: atom_id res chain seq x y z
N MET A 1 -2.34 -12.89 -18.34
CA MET A 1 -2.61 -11.60 -17.64
C MET A 1 -1.91 -11.47 -16.28
N LEU A 2 -1.42 -12.56 -15.65
CA LEU A 2 -0.40 -12.49 -14.58
C LEU A 2 1.05 -12.60 -15.11
N SER A 3 1.20 -12.82 -16.41
CA SER A 3 2.47 -13.12 -17.08
C SER A 3 3.45 -11.94 -17.12
N ALA A 4 2.94 -10.72 -16.96
CA ALA A 4 3.76 -9.51 -17.00
C ALA A 4 4.43 -9.20 -15.65
N HIS A 5 3.80 -9.60 -14.53
CA HIS A 5 4.24 -9.24 -13.17
C HIS A 5 4.10 -10.41 -12.19
N PRO A 6 4.90 -11.48 -12.36
CA PRO A 6 4.86 -12.65 -11.49
C PRO A 6 5.25 -12.34 -10.03
N GLU A 7 5.97 -11.25 -9.77
CA GLU A 7 6.32 -10.77 -8.43
C GLU A 7 5.10 -10.41 -7.58
N LEU A 8 3.96 -10.11 -8.19
CA LEU A 8 2.73 -9.71 -7.49
C LEU A 8 1.89 -10.90 -7.00
N THR A 9 2.22 -12.13 -7.42
CA THR A 9 1.42 -13.34 -7.16
C THR A 9 1.35 -13.72 -5.67
N TRP A 10 2.35 -13.30 -4.88
CA TRP A 10 2.52 -13.72 -3.48
C TRP A 10 2.25 -12.60 -2.47
N ILE A 11 1.77 -11.45 -2.94
CA ILE A 11 1.58 -10.26 -2.13
C ILE A 11 0.08 -10.08 -1.88
N ASP A 12 -0.31 -9.92 -0.61
CA ASP A 12 -1.66 -9.54 -0.23
C ASP A 12 -1.93 -8.08 -0.61
N ILE A 13 -2.33 -7.85 -1.85
CA ILE A 13 -2.62 -6.50 -2.37
C ILE A 13 -4.03 -6.08 -1.95
N LEU A 14 -4.12 -4.88 -1.38
CA LEU A 14 -5.39 -4.20 -1.17
C LEU A 14 -5.71 -3.33 -2.38
N TYR A 15 -6.96 -3.39 -2.84
CA TYR A 15 -7.44 -2.60 -3.96
C TYR A 15 -8.16 -1.34 -3.47
N GLY A 16 -8.00 -0.26 -4.22
CA GLY A 16 -8.76 0.97 -4.03
C GLY A 16 -9.06 1.68 -5.34
N ILE A 17 -10.01 2.60 -5.28
CA ILE A 17 -10.31 3.55 -6.35
C ILE A 17 -10.30 4.94 -5.71
N ASP A 18 -9.51 5.86 -6.25
CA ASP A 18 -9.39 7.25 -5.79
C ASP A 18 -9.20 7.40 -4.27
N GLY A 19 -8.32 6.58 -3.69
CA GLY A 19 -7.97 6.60 -2.27
C GLY A 19 -8.99 5.92 -1.36
N GLN A 20 -10.02 5.29 -1.91
CA GLN A 20 -11.02 4.53 -1.16
C GLN A 20 -10.82 3.03 -1.36
N ARG A 21 -10.84 2.25 -0.27
CA ARG A 21 -10.69 0.79 -0.34
C ARG A 21 -11.94 0.16 -0.98
N VAL A 22 -11.72 -0.76 -1.92
CA VAL A 22 -12.78 -1.46 -2.64
C VAL A 22 -12.54 -2.97 -2.68
N MET A 23 -13.59 -3.71 -3.03
CA MET A 23 -13.49 -5.14 -3.30
C MET A 23 -13.07 -5.36 -4.76
N LEU A 24 -12.46 -6.51 -5.05
CA LEU A 24 -11.98 -6.84 -6.40
C LEU A 24 -13.11 -6.88 -7.45
N GLN A 25 -14.35 -7.14 -7.02
CA GLN A 25 -15.52 -7.24 -7.89
C GLN A 25 -16.16 -5.87 -8.22
N GLN A 26 -15.60 -4.77 -7.71
CA GLN A 26 -16.09 -3.43 -8.00
C GLN A 26 -16.03 -3.16 -9.51
N VAL A 27 -17.15 -2.75 -10.10
CA VAL A 27 -17.22 -2.36 -11.51
C VAL A 27 -16.53 -1.01 -11.69
N LEU A 28 -15.58 -0.95 -12.62
CA LEU A 28 -14.83 0.25 -12.96
C LEU A 28 -15.64 1.19 -13.85
N GLN A 29 -15.45 2.48 -13.67
CA GLN A 29 -15.97 3.55 -14.51
C GLN A 29 -14.82 4.23 -15.27
N ASP A 30 -15.17 4.92 -16.35
CA ASP A 30 -14.19 5.70 -17.09
C ASP A 30 -13.63 6.82 -16.22
N GLY A 31 -12.32 6.97 -16.21
CA GLY A 31 -11.60 7.93 -15.37
C GLY A 31 -11.22 7.45 -13.96
N ASP A 32 -11.65 6.25 -13.53
CA ASP A 32 -11.26 5.72 -12.22
C ASP A 32 -9.74 5.52 -12.11
N ARG A 33 -9.13 6.05 -11.03
CA ARG A 33 -7.75 5.73 -10.68
C ARG A 33 -7.71 4.52 -9.76
N ILE A 34 -7.15 3.41 -10.25
CA ILE A 34 -6.94 2.19 -9.47
C ILE A 34 -5.70 2.33 -8.59
N ASP A 35 -5.88 2.11 -7.29
CA ASP A 35 -4.81 2.07 -6.31
C ASP A 35 -4.49 0.62 -5.92
N LEU A 36 -3.21 0.24 -6.05
CA LEU A 36 -2.68 -1.05 -5.60
C LEU A 36 -1.84 -0.82 -4.33
N CYS A 37 -2.41 -1.14 -3.18
CA CYS A 37 -1.82 -0.87 -1.88
C CYS A 37 -1.21 -2.14 -1.29
N ARG A 38 0.11 -2.13 -1.06
CA ARG A 38 0.80 -3.17 -0.30
C ARG A 38 0.47 -3.10 1.21
N PRO A 39 0.50 -4.23 1.94
CA PRO A 39 0.34 -4.21 3.39
C PRO A 39 1.39 -3.33 4.06
N LEU A 40 0.98 -2.66 5.14
CA LEU A 40 1.91 -1.89 5.95
C LEU A 40 2.83 -2.83 6.72
N GLN A 41 4.14 -2.68 6.53
CA GLN A 41 5.15 -3.44 7.28
C GLN A 41 5.24 -2.99 8.75
N VAL A 42 4.98 -1.71 8.99
CA VAL A 42 4.97 -1.09 10.31
C VAL A 42 3.90 -0.01 10.32
N ASP A 43 3.23 0.15 11.45
CA ASP A 43 2.29 1.25 11.65
C ASP A 43 2.99 2.61 11.43
N PRO A 44 2.41 3.56 10.67
CA PRO A 44 3.05 4.83 10.34
C PRO A 44 3.47 5.66 11.57
N MET A 45 2.68 5.63 12.64
CA MET A 45 3.00 6.36 13.87
C MET A 45 4.21 5.73 14.56
N THR A 46 4.26 4.41 14.60
CA THR A 46 5.42 3.64 15.09
C THR A 46 6.67 3.94 14.27
N ALA A 47 6.58 3.89 12.94
CA ALA A 47 7.68 4.21 12.03
C ALA A 47 8.18 5.65 12.22
N ARG A 48 7.29 6.61 12.44
CA ARG A 48 7.64 8.00 12.74
C ARG A 48 8.43 8.10 14.05
N ARG A 49 7.97 7.44 15.12
CA ARG A 49 8.65 7.44 16.42
C ARG A 49 10.06 6.86 16.34
N LEU A 50 10.23 5.73 15.66
CA LEU A 50 11.53 5.09 15.45
C LEU A 50 12.51 6.02 14.71
N ARG A 51 12.05 6.69 13.64
CA ARG A 51 12.88 7.67 12.91
C ARG A 51 13.32 8.83 13.80
N ALA A 52 12.41 9.41 14.58
CA ALA A 52 12.74 10.52 15.47
C ALA A 52 13.77 10.12 16.56
N ALA A 53 13.65 8.91 17.11
CA ALA A 53 14.61 8.39 18.09
C ALA A 53 16.00 8.17 17.48
N ALA A 54 16.07 7.64 16.25
CA ALA A 54 17.33 7.42 15.54
C ALA A 54 18.04 8.74 15.18
N SER A 55 17.30 9.83 14.98
CA SER A 55 17.86 11.15 14.64
C SER A 55 18.35 11.95 15.86
N LYS A 56 18.11 11.50 17.10
CA LYS A 56 18.57 12.23 18.29
C LYS A 56 20.09 12.04 18.43
N PRO A 57 20.90 13.13 18.44
CA PRO A 57 22.34 13.00 18.64
C PRO A 57 22.60 12.31 19.98
N ARG A 58 23.46 11.30 19.96
CA ARG A 58 23.87 10.59 21.16
C ARG A 58 24.67 11.57 22.03
N ARG A 59 24.04 12.07 23.09
CA ARG A 59 24.70 12.85 24.14
C ARG A 59 25.69 11.97 24.90
#